data_AF-A0A139DPX8-F1
#
_entry.id   AF-A0A139DPX8-F1
#
_cell.length_a   1.000
_cell.length_b   1.000
_cell.length_c   1.000
_cell.angle_alpha   90.00
_cell.angle_beta   90.00
_cell.angle_gamma   90.00
#
_symmetry.space_group_name_H-M   'P 1'
#
loop_
_entity.id
_entity.type
_entity.pdbx_description
1 polymer ?
#
loop_
_entity_poly.entity_id
_entity_poly.type
_entity_poly.pdbx_seq_one_letter_code
_entity_poly.pdbx_strand_id
1 'polypeptide(L)'
;MNRAEKYLADKRAKERQELSEEECRKRDAAEALIKDVHFEMFPEEYDFMMDSTSDANARKKGQNPMSSEHTAKANARRKALGVPPLGSNGMPTDNSSWDIAREAALRRIR
;
A
#
# COMPACT_ATOMS: atom_id res chain seq x y z
N MET A 1 -18.17 -5.94 18.34
CA MET A 1 -18.18 -5.79 16.87
C MET A 1 -19.24 -4.78 16.49
N ASN A 2 -18.87 -3.70 15.80
CA ASN A 2 -19.79 -2.67 15.34
C ASN A 2 -20.54 -3.12 14.06
N ARG A 3 -21.56 -2.36 13.62
CA ARG A 3 -22.39 -2.71 12.45
C ARG A 3 -21.60 -2.71 11.12
N ALA A 4 -20.61 -1.85 10.97
CA ALA A 4 -19.78 -1.76 9.76
C ALA A 4 -18.79 -2.94 9.67
N GLU A 5 -18.18 -3.32 10.80
CA GLU A 5 -17.33 -4.50 10.94
C GLU A 5 -18.10 -5.77 10.59
N LYS A 6 -19.34 -5.90 11.08
CA LYS A 6 -20.21 -7.03 10.74
C LYS A 6 -20.50 -7.10 9.24
N TYR A 7 -20.83 -5.96 8.60
CA TYR A 7 -21.09 -5.91 7.16
C TYR A 7 -19.87 -6.30 6.32
N LEU A 8 -18.68 -5.82 6.68
CA LEU A 8 -17.43 -6.16 6.00
C LEU A 8 -17.08 -7.64 6.20
N ALA A 9 -17.28 -8.18 7.40
CA ALA A 9 -17.10 -9.60 7.69
C ALA A 9 -18.06 -10.46 6.85
N ASP A 10 -19.34 -10.09 6.79
CA ASP A 10 -20.35 -10.77 5.98
C ASP A 10 -20.03 -10.69 4.49
N LYS A 11 -19.55 -9.55 4.00
CA LYS A 11 -19.12 -9.38 2.60
C LYS A 11 -17.93 -10.28 2.27
N ARG A 12 -16.90 -10.31 3.12
CA ARG A 12 -15.73 -11.21 2.96
C ARG A 12 -16.13 -12.68 3.05
N ALA A 13 -17.04 -13.02 3.93
CA ALA A 13 -17.57 -14.37 4.06
C ALA A 13 -18.29 -14.80 2.78
N LYS A 14 -19.13 -13.93 2.20
CA LYS A 14 -19.80 -14.17 0.91
C LYS A 14 -18.81 -14.29 -0.26
N GLU A 15 -17.83 -13.40 -0.34
CA GLU A 15 -16.77 -13.43 -1.36
C GLU A 15 -15.91 -14.70 -1.29
N ARG A 16 -15.83 -15.36 -0.13
CA ARG A 16 -15.13 -16.62 0.08
C ARG A 16 -16.03 -17.85 0.01
N GLN A 17 -17.35 -17.66 0.03
CA GLN A 17 -18.33 -18.75 0.05
C GLN A 17 -18.37 -19.52 -1.27
N GLU A 18 -17.97 -18.86 -2.36
CA GLU A 18 -17.93 -19.41 -3.72
C GLU A 18 -16.54 -19.96 -4.11
N LEU A 19 -15.53 -19.80 -3.24
CA LEU A 19 -14.18 -20.30 -3.50
C LEU A 19 -13.93 -21.59 -2.70
N SER A 20 -13.23 -22.54 -3.32
CA SER A 20 -12.64 -23.66 -2.59
C SER A 20 -11.57 -23.17 -1.60
N GLU A 21 -11.28 -24.00 -0.59
CA GLU A 21 -10.20 -23.72 0.37
C GLU A 21 -8.84 -23.56 -0.32
N GLU A 22 -8.61 -24.25 -1.44
CA GLU A 22 -7.39 -24.10 -2.24
C GLU A 22 -7.32 -22.76 -2.96
N GLU A 23 -8.43 -22.30 -3.54
CA GLU A 23 -8.49 -21.00 -4.22
C GLU A 23 -8.38 -19.85 -3.22
N CYS A 24 -9.00 -19.97 -2.05
CA CYS A 24 -8.82 -19.02 -0.95
C CYS A 24 -7.34 -18.92 -0.55
N ARG A 25 -6.67 -20.07 -0.35
CA ARG A 25 -5.24 -20.11 0.00
C ARG A 25 -4.35 -19.50 -1.08
N LYS A 26 -4.60 -19.82 -2.35
CA LYS A 26 -3.85 -19.25 -3.50
C LYS A 26 -4.04 -17.74 -3.59
N ARG A 27 -5.27 -17.26 -3.38
CA ARG A 27 -5.59 -15.82 -3.38
C ARG A 27 -4.91 -15.09 -2.22
N ASP A 28 -5.00 -15.62 -1.00
CA ASP A 28 -4.37 -15.03 0.17
C ASP A 28 -2.83 -15.00 0.03
N ALA A 29 -2.23 -16.07 -0.51
CA ALA A 29 -0.79 -16.13 -0.79
C ALA A 29 -0.36 -15.10 -1.85
N ALA A 30 -1.14 -14.95 -2.93
CA ALA A 30 -0.88 -13.94 -3.95
C ALA A 30 -0.98 -12.51 -3.38
N GLU A 31 -2.00 -12.24 -2.56
CA GLU A 31 -2.18 -10.94 -1.92
C GLU A 31 -1.04 -10.63 -0.92
N ALA A 32 -0.59 -11.63 -0.16
CA ALA A 32 0.57 -11.49 0.71
C ALA A 32 1.84 -11.14 -0.07
N LEU A 33 2.11 -11.85 -1.16
CA LEU A 33 3.27 -11.57 -2.01
C LEU A 33 3.23 -10.16 -2.61
N ILE A 34 2.05 -9.71 -3.07
CA ILE A 34 1.89 -8.35 -3.61
C ILE A 34 2.22 -7.31 -2.53
N LYS A 35 1.77 -7.51 -1.30
CA LYS A 35 2.07 -6.60 -0.17
C LYS A 35 3.56 -6.58 0.16
N ASP A 36 4.21 -7.74 0.18
CA ASP A 36 5.65 -7.84 0.44
C ASP A 36 6.46 -7.11 -0.64
N VAL A 37 6.11 -7.32 -1.91
CA VAL A 37 6.73 -6.63 -3.05
C VAL A 37 6.47 -5.12 -2.97
N HIS A 38 5.26 -4.71 -2.61
CA HIS A 38 4.94 -3.29 -2.46
C HIS A 38 5.78 -2.63 -1.36
N PHE A 39 5.91 -3.29 -0.21
CA PHE A 39 6.76 -2.81 0.88
C PHE A 39 8.24 -2.71 0.48
N GLU A 40 8.74 -3.69 -0.28
CA GLU A 40 10.12 -3.69 -0.77
C GLU A 40 10.38 -2.55 -1.77
N MET A 41 9.46 -2.33 -2.70
CA MET A 41 9.63 -1.35 -3.79
C MET A 41 9.30 0.08 -3.38
N PHE A 42 8.33 0.26 -2.49
CA PHE A 42 7.81 1.56 -2.05
C PHE A 42 7.79 1.68 -0.51
N PRO A 43 8.94 1.48 0.16
CA PRO A 43 9.00 1.53 1.63
C PRO A 43 8.58 2.89 2.18
N GLU A 44 8.78 3.98 1.42
CA GLU A 44 8.39 5.33 1.83
C GLU A 44 6.89 5.49 2.07
N GLU A 45 6.04 4.67 1.44
CA GLU A 45 4.58 4.75 1.64
C GLU A 45 4.15 4.27 3.03
N TYR A 46 5.07 3.69 3.80
CA TYR A 46 4.85 3.19 5.15
C TYR A 46 5.50 4.08 6.22
N ASP A 47 6.21 5.15 5.84
CA ASP A 47 6.89 6.05 6.78
C ASP A 47 5.91 6.64 7.82
N PHE A 48 4.66 6.86 7.43
CA PHE A 48 3.61 7.39 8.30
C PHE A 48 3.23 6.44 9.45
N MET A 49 3.55 5.14 9.37
CA MET A 49 3.17 4.16 10.40
C MET A 49 3.86 4.43 11.74
N MET A 50 4.98 5.14 11.72
CA MET A 50 5.73 5.54 12.91
C MET A 50 5.58 7.04 13.23
N ASP A 51 4.62 7.73 12.60
CA ASP A 51 4.37 9.14 12.86
C ASP A 51 3.98 9.37 14.34
N SER A 52 4.56 10.41 14.93
CA SER A 52 4.00 10.96 16.16
C SER A 52 2.64 11.62 15.89
N THR A 53 1.88 11.93 16.96
CA THR A 53 0.65 12.74 16.83
C THR A 53 0.91 14.07 16.12
N SER A 54 2.09 14.67 16.32
CA SER A 54 2.47 15.92 15.67
C SER A 54 2.65 15.71 14.16
N ASP A 55 3.39 14.68 13.77
CA ASP A 55 3.69 14.36 12.37
C ASP A 55 2.42 14.01 11.60
N ALA A 56 1.56 13.17 12.19
CA ALA A 56 0.27 12.82 11.60
C ALA A 56 -0.62 14.07 11.40
N ASN A 57 -0.58 15.04 12.32
CA ASN A 57 -1.31 16.30 12.17
C ASN A 57 -0.68 17.23 11.12
N ALA A 58 0.64 17.23 10.97
CA ALA A 58 1.31 17.95 9.88
C ALA A 58 0.89 17.40 8.51
N ARG A 59 0.88 16.07 8.34
CA ARG A 59 0.42 15.42 7.10
C ARG A 59 -1.02 15.76 6.74
N LYS A 60 -1.92 15.80 7.74
CA LYS A 60 -3.33 16.23 7.54
C LYS A 60 -3.45 17.66 7.04
N LYS A 61 -2.48 18.53 7.34
CA LYS A 61 -2.39 19.91 6.84
C LYS A 61 -1.67 20.02 5.51
N GLY A 62 -1.33 18.90 4.86
CA GLY A 62 -0.61 18.89 3.59
C GLY A 62 0.89 19.11 3.73
N GLN A 63 1.46 18.93 4.93
CA GLN A 63 2.89 19.11 5.21
C GLN A 63 3.57 17.76 5.43
N ASN A 64 4.64 17.49 4.71
CA ASN A 64 5.44 16.28 4.90
C ASN A 64 6.45 16.50 6.05
N PRO A 65 6.39 15.73 7.14
CA PRO A 65 7.36 15.80 8.24
C PRO A 65 8.75 15.27 7.84
N MET A 66 8.85 14.53 6.73
CA MET A 66 10.12 14.00 6.23
C MET A 66 11.00 15.08 5.61
N SER A 67 12.32 14.86 5.65
CA SER A 67 13.27 15.79 5.03
C SER A 67 13.07 15.91 3.51
N SER A 68 13.42 17.07 2.97
CA SER A 68 13.38 17.33 1.53
C SER A 68 14.30 16.39 0.75
N GLU A 69 15.47 16.07 1.30
CA GLU A 69 16.42 15.11 0.72
C GLU A 69 15.85 13.69 0.63
N HIS A 70 15.24 13.20 1.71
CA HIS A 70 14.58 11.88 1.73
C HIS A 70 13.45 11.83 0.70
N THR A 71 12.60 12.87 0.68
CA THR A 71 11.48 12.97 -0.26
C THR A 71 11.97 13.02 -1.71
N ALA A 72 13.06 13.74 -2.00
CA ALA A 72 13.65 13.80 -3.33
C ALA A 72 14.20 12.44 -3.78
N LYS A 73 14.89 11.71 -2.89
CA LYS A 73 15.38 10.36 -3.17
C LYS A 73 14.22 9.39 -3.44
N ALA A 74 13.17 9.44 -2.63
CA ALA A 74 11.97 8.63 -2.83
C ALA A 74 11.31 8.93 -4.19
N ASN A 75 11.09 10.21 -4.50
CA ASN A 75 10.50 10.65 -5.76
C ASN A 75 11.35 10.28 -6.98
N ALA A 76 12.68 10.28 -6.86
CA ALA A 76 13.57 9.81 -7.92
C ALA A 76 13.37 8.31 -8.21
N ARG A 77 13.22 7.48 -7.17
CA ARG A 77 12.89 6.04 -7.33
C ARG A 77 11.52 5.86 -7.98
N ARG A 78 10.50 6.56 -7.49
CA ARG A 78 9.13 6.50 -8.04
C ARG A 78 9.11 6.87 -9.52
N LYS A 79 9.80 7.95 -9.90
CA LYS A 79 9.94 8.37 -11.30
C LYS A 79 10.62 7.32 -12.16
N ALA A 80 11.67 6.66 -11.68
CA ALA A 80 12.35 5.59 -12.41
C ALA A 80 11.44 4.37 -12.65
N LEU A 81 10.46 4.15 -11.77
CA LEU A 81 9.45 3.10 -11.88
C LEU A 81 8.18 3.53 -12.64
N GLY A 82 8.12 4.77 -13.14
CA GLY A 82 6.94 5.29 -13.84
C GLY A 82 5.77 5.66 -12.92
N VAL A 83 6.02 5.78 -11.62
CA VAL A 83 5.02 6.12 -10.58
C VAL A 83 5.09 7.63 -10.27
N PRO A 84 3.94 8.31 -10.06
CA PRO A 84 3.93 9.72 -9.69
C PRO A 84 4.68 10.00 -8.39
N PRO A 85 5.24 11.21 -8.23
CA PRO A 85 5.87 11.62 -6.98
C PRO A 85 4.87 11.64 -5.82
N LEU A 86 5.39 11.60 -4.59
CA LEU A 86 4.60 11.81 -3.38
C LEU A 86 3.95 13.19 -3.38
N GLY A 87 2.76 13.28 -2.78
CA GLY A 87 2.07 14.53 -2.52
C GLY A 87 2.79 15.40 -1.49
N SER A 88 2.27 16.62 -1.25
CA SER A 88 2.87 17.57 -0.32
C SER A 88 2.91 17.08 1.15
N ASN A 89 2.05 16.12 1.49
CA ASN A 89 1.99 15.43 2.78
C ASN A 89 2.91 14.19 2.86
N GLY A 90 3.65 13.88 1.80
CA GLY A 90 4.50 12.69 1.72
C GLY A 90 3.74 11.38 1.49
N MET A 91 2.48 11.44 1.06
CA MET A 91 1.66 10.26 0.76
C MET A 91 1.55 10.02 -0.76
N PRO A 92 1.30 8.78 -1.21
CA PRO A 92 1.01 8.51 -2.61
C PRO A 92 -0.25 9.24 -3.08
N THR A 93 -0.25 9.68 -4.33
CA THR A 93 -1.36 10.43 -4.94
C THR A 93 -2.38 9.54 -5.65
N ASP A 94 -1.99 8.30 -5.97
CA ASP A 94 -2.81 7.32 -6.66
C ASP A 94 -2.40 5.88 -6.28
N ASN A 95 -2.96 4.89 -6.98
CA ASN A 95 -2.68 3.46 -6.75
C ASN A 95 -1.61 2.88 -7.68
N SER A 96 -0.88 3.70 -8.43
CA SER A 96 0.08 3.21 -9.43
C SER A 96 1.23 2.41 -8.83
N SER A 97 1.63 2.70 -7.58
CA SER A 97 2.60 1.89 -6.83
C SER A 97 2.11 0.45 -6.61
N TRP A 98 0.83 0.27 -6.30
CA TRP A 98 0.20 -1.05 -6.18
C TRP A 98 0.12 -1.80 -7.50
N ASP A 99 -0.11 -1.10 -8.61
CA ASP A 99 -0.14 -1.72 -9.94
C ASP A 99 1.24 -2.26 -10.32
N ILE A 100 2.30 -1.47 -10.08
CA ILE A 100 3.69 -1.90 -10.28
C ILE A 100 4.04 -3.07 -9.36
N ALA A 101 3.66 -3.02 -8.08
CA ALA A 101 3.91 -4.10 -7.13
C ALA A 101 3.21 -5.40 -7.55
N ARG A 102 1.98 -5.30 -8.08
CA ARG A 102 1.23 -6.46 -8.59
C ARG A 102 1.91 -7.07 -9.80
N GLU A 103 2.33 -6.25 -10.76
CA GLU A 103 3.05 -6.73 -11.94
C GLU A 103 4.37 -7.40 -11.55
N ALA A 104 5.13 -6.79 -10.63
CA ALA A 104 6.38 -7.35 -10.12
C ALA A 104 6.15 -8.67 -9.36
N ALA A 105 5.10 -8.78 -8.55
CA ALA A 105 4.74 -10.02 -7.85
C ALA A 105 4.38 -11.14 -8.85
N LEU A 106 3.61 -10.85 -9.90
CA LEU A 106 3.29 -11.82 -10.95
C LEU A 106 4.54 -12.33 -11.67
N ARG A 107 5.53 -11.47 -11.88
CA ARG A 107 6.84 -11.87 -12.46
C ARG A 107 7.65 -12.78 -11.54
N ARG A 108 7.47 -12.70 -10.21
CA ARG A 108 8.14 -13.59 -9.24
C ARG A 108 7.53 -14.99 -9.16
N ILE A 109 6.27 -15.14 -9.57
CA ILE A 109 5.55 -16.43 -9.57
C ILE A 109 5.84 -17.23 -10.86
N ARG A 110 6.24 -16.55 -11.94
CA ARG A 110 6.49 -17.15 -13.25
C ARG A 110 7.86 -17.82 -13.34
#